data_AF-A0A3C1X4A7-F1
#
_entry.id   AF-A0A3C1X4A7-F1
#
_cell.length_a   1.000
_cell.length_b   1.000
_cell.length_c   1.000
_cell.angle_alpha   90.00
_cell.angle_beta   90.00
_cell.angle_gamma   90.00
#
_symmetry.space_group_name_H-M   'P 1'
#
loop_
_entity.id
_entity.type
_entity.pdbx_description
1 polymer ?
#
loop_
_entity_poly.entity_id
_entity_poly.type
_entity_poly.pdbx_seq_one_letter_code
_entity_poly.pdbx_strand_id
1 'polypeptide(L)'
;MLLIFCVILIAVVFEYINGFHDTANSIATVVATRVLSPRQAVVLAAATNLVGALWGTAVAKTIAAGLVDTSIVSQEVLLCALLGGIVWNLVTWYVGLPSSSSHALIGGLVGASVAAARTWDVVIWSQPDSRHWYQSKGVLWKVIVPMFSSPFCGFLLG
;
A
#
# COMPACT_ATOMS: atom_id res chain seq x y z
N MET A 1 -5.70 24.50 6.10
CA MET A 1 -4.24 24.48 5.81
C MET A 1 -3.43 23.72 6.86
N LEU A 2 -3.77 23.72 8.15
CA LEU A 2 -3.04 22.90 9.14
C LEU A 2 -3.18 21.39 8.87
N LEU A 3 -4.40 20.92 8.61
CA LEU A 3 -4.70 19.50 8.37
C LEU A 3 -3.92 18.89 7.20
N ILE A 4 -3.76 19.61 6.09
CA ILE A 4 -3.00 19.07 4.94
C ILE A 4 -1.52 18.85 5.29
N PHE A 5 -0.91 19.75 6.08
CA PHE A 5 0.47 19.53 6.56
C PHE A 5 0.55 18.32 7.49
N CYS A 6 -0.45 18.11 8.35
CA CYS A 6 -0.52 16.92 9.19
C CYS A 6 -0.66 15.64 8.36
N VAL A 7 -1.52 15.63 7.34
CA VAL A 7 -1.69 14.48 6.43
C VAL A 7 -0.39 14.18 5.70
N ILE A 8 0.30 15.20 5.17
CA ILE A 8 1.59 15.03 4.50
C ILE A 8 2.63 14.45 5.47
N LEU A 9 2.73 15.00 6.68
CA LEU A 9 3.67 14.51 7.69
C LEU A 9 3.41 13.04 8.01
N ILE A 10 2.15 12.67 8.24
CA ILE A 10 1.76 11.29 8.54
C ILE A 10 1.97 10.37 7.33
N ALA A 11 1.75 10.85 6.11
CA ALA A 11 2.06 10.09 4.90
C ALA A 11 3.57 9.81 4.80
N VAL A 12 4.43 10.79 5.09
CA VAL A 12 5.89 10.60 5.14
C VAL A 12 6.28 9.59 6.22
N VAL A 13 5.64 9.63 7.39
CA VAL A 13 5.85 8.63 8.46
C VAL A 13 5.43 7.23 8.00
N PHE A 14 4.28 7.11 7.34
CA PHE A 14 3.81 5.84 6.77
C PHE A 14 4.82 5.31 5.74
N GLU A 15 5.31 6.14 4.82
CA GLU A 15 6.30 5.74 3.82
C GLU A 15 7.65 5.35 4.43
N TYR A 16 8.08 6.03 5.49
CA TYR A 16 9.27 5.61 6.23
C TYR A 16 9.10 4.22 6.84
N ILE A 17 7.92 3.95 7.43
CA ILE A 17 7.59 2.65 8.01
C ILE A 17 7.54 1.56 6.94
N ASN A 18 6.83 1.85 5.85
CA ASN A 18 6.76 1.01 4.67
C ASN A 18 8.17 0.64 4.15
N GLY A 19 9.06 1.64 4.07
CA GLY A 19 10.43 1.47 3.61
C GLY A 19 11.22 0.42 4.40
N PHE A 20 11.22 0.45 5.73
CA PHE A 20 11.98 -0.55 6.49
C PHE A 20 11.30 -1.93 6.54
N HIS A 21 9.96 -1.98 6.45
CA HIS A 21 9.21 -3.23 6.31
C HIS A 21 9.59 -3.96 5.02
N ASP A 22 9.56 -3.26 3.89
CA ASP A 22 9.74 -3.86 2.56
C ASP A 22 11.22 -4.00 2.16
N THR A 23 12.11 -3.18 2.74
CA THR A 23 13.56 -3.31 2.51
C THR A 23 14.04 -4.71 2.88
N ALA A 24 13.53 -5.30 3.97
CA ALA A 24 13.88 -6.66 4.40
C ALA A 24 13.62 -7.69 3.29
N ASN A 25 12.48 -7.58 2.57
CA ASN A 25 12.12 -8.48 1.48
C ASN A 25 13.09 -8.38 0.29
N SER A 26 13.64 -7.18 0.05
CA SER A 26 14.46 -6.87 -1.12
C SER A 26 15.95 -7.20 -0.93
N ILE A 27 16.46 -7.10 0.31
CA ILE A 27 17.90 -7.22 0.60
C ILE A 27 18.29 -8.52 1.30
N ALA A 28 17.33 -9.31 1.80
CA ALA A 28 17.62 -10.51 2.58
C ALA A 28 18.54 -11.49 1.85
N THR A 29 18.34 -11.71 0.55
CA THR A 29 19.12 -12.67 -0.24
C THR A 29 20.57 -12.24 -0.42
N VAL A 30 20.82 -10.98 -0.81
CA VAL A 30 22.17 -10.44 -1.05
C VAL A 30 22.98 -10.27 0.24
N VAL A 31 22.30 -9.99 1.36
CA VAL A 31 22.94 -9.91 2.68
C VAL A 31 23.22 -11.31 3.24
N ALA A 32 22.29 -12.27 3.12
CA ALA A 32 22.48 -13.64 3.59
C ALA A 32 23.62 -14.36 2.83
N THR A 33 23.73 -14.13 1.52
CA THR A 33 24.82 -14.66 0.68
C THR A 33 26.14 -13.90 0.84
N ARG A 34 26.16 -12.81 1.62
CA ARG A 34 27.33 -11.96 1.87
C ARG A 34 27.93 -11.33 0.60
N VAL A 35 27.13 -11.20 -0.45
CA VAL A 35 27.53 -10.48 -1.68
C VAL A 35 27.65 -8.98 -1.40
N LEU A 36 26.76 -8.44 -0.56
CA LEU A 36 26.79 -7.05 -0.11
C LEU A 36 26.78 -6.98 1.41
N SER A 37 27.46 -5.97 1.97
CA SER A 37 27.28 -5.61 3.37
C SER A 37 25.87 -5.02 3.59
N PRO A 38 25.30 -5.12 4.81
CA PRO A 38 23.98 -4.56 5.11
C PRO A 38 23.82 -3.08 4.71
N ARG A 39 24.87 -2.27 4.93
CA ARG A 39 24.86 -0.84 4.56
C ARG A 39 24.77 -0.64 3.05
N GLN A 40 25.55 -1.40 2.27
CA GLN A 40 25.51 -1.31 0.80
C GLN A 40 24.15 -1.73 0.26
N ALA A 41 23.57 -2.81 0.82
CA ALA A 41 22.28 -3.30 0.39
C ALA A 41 21.15 -2.29 0.68
N VAL A 42 21.17 -1.64 1.86
CA VAL A 42 20.20 -0.58 2.21
C VAL A 42 20.33 0.63 1.28
N VAL A 43 21.54 1.09 0.98
CA VAL A 43 21.75 2.23 0.07
C VAL A 43 21.24 1.90 -1.34
N LEU A 44 21.51 0.69 -1.84
CA LEU A 44 21.01 0.23 -3.13
C LEU A 44 19.47 0.16 -3.13
N ALA A 45 18.87 -0.42 -2.08
CA ALA A 45 17.42 -0.50 -1.94
C ALA A 45 16.78 0.90 -1.88
N ALA A 46 17.36 1.85 -1.13
CA ALA A 46 16.84 3.20 -1.04
C ALA A 46 16.89 3.94 -2.40
N ALA A 47 18.02 3.85 -3.11
CA ALA A 47 18.17 4.48 -4.42
C ALA A 47 17.20 3.89 -5.46
N THR A 48 17.07 2.57 -5.51
CA THR A 48 16.18 1.89 -6.45
C THR A 48 14.70 2.11 -6.12
N ASN A 49 14.31 2.11 -4.84
CA ASN A 49 12.95 2.47 -4.43
C ASN A 49 12.60 3.91 -4.79
N LEU A 50 13.53 4.86 -4.60
CA LEU A 50 13.31 6.26 -5.01
C LEU A 50 13.11 6.37 -6.52
N VAL A 51 13.95 5.73 -7.32
CA VAL A 51 13.80 5.72 -8.78
C VAL A 51 12.46 5.10 -9.19
N GLY A 52 12.08 3.97 -8.60
CA GLY A 52 10.79 3.32 -8.85
C GLY A 52 9.60 4.21 -8.50
N ALA A 53 9.64 4.88 -7.35
CA ALA A 53 8.60 5.82 -6.92
C ALA A 53 8.44 7.01 -7.89
N LEU A 54 9.54 7.48 -8.49
CA LEU A 54 9.51 8.55 -9.49
C LEU A 54 9.08 8.08 -10.89
N TRP A 55 9.17 6.78 -11.17
CA TRP A 55 8.86 6.21 -12.49
C TRP A 55 7.37 5.98 -12.73
N GLY A 56 6.56 5.77 -11.67
CA GLY A 56 5.18 5.34 -11.84
C GLY A 56 4.22 5.85 -10.76
N THR A 57 3.07 6.35 -11.20
CA THR A 57 1.96 6.79 -10.34
C THR A 57 0.75 5.86 -10.39
N ALA A 58 0.86 4.71 -11.06
CA ALA A 58 -0.25 3.80 -11.32
C ALA A 58 -0.88 3.22 -10.04
N VAL A 59 -0.05 2.85 -9.05
CA VAL A 59 -0.51 2.35 -7.75
C VAL A 59 -1.20 3.47 -6.98
N ALA A 60 -0.60 4.66 -6.93
CA ALA A 60 -1.20 5.83 -6.30
C ALA A 60 -2.58 6.15 -6.89
N LYS A 61 -2.73 6.08 -8.22
CA LYS A 61 -4.02 6.29 -8.90
C LYS A 61 -5.06 5.22 -8.54
N THR A 62 -4.63 3.99 -8.31
CA THR A 62 -5.51 2.88 -7.93
C THR A 62 -6.00 3.02 -6.49
N ILE A 63 -5.14 3.47 -5.57
CA ILE A 63 -5.52 3.75 -4.18
C ILE A 63 -6.40 5.02 -4.11
N ALA A 64 -6.07 6.05 -4.89
CA ALA A 64 -6.80 7.31 -4.90
C ALA A 64 -8.19 7.22 -5.56
N ALA A 65 -8.40 6.29 -6.50
CA ALA A 65 -9.65 6.17 -7.23
C ALA A 65 -10.02 4.71 -7.52
N GLY A 66 -11.23 4.32 -7.12
CA GLY A 66 -11.86 3.05 -7.52
C GLY A 66 -11.95 1.98 -6.44
N LEU A 67 -11.59 2.28 -5.18
CA LEU A 67 -11.82 1.39 -4.03
C LEU A 67 -13.03 1.81 -3.20
N VAL A 68 -13.20 3.11 -3.00
CA VAL A 68 -14.29 3.73 -2.23
C VAL A 68 -14.83 4.93 -3.02
N ASP A 69 -16.06 5.35 -2.71
CA ASP A 69 -16.60 6.60 -3.26
C ASP A 69 -15.72 7.79 -2.83
N THR A 70 -15.17 8.50 -3.82
CA THR A 70 -14.29 9.65 -3.59
C THR A 70 -15.03 10.85 -2.99
N SER A 71 -16.36 10.90 -3.06
CA SER A 71 -17.17 12.01 -2.53
C SER A 71 -17.05 12.17 -1.01
N ILE A 72 -16.77 11.08 -0.30
CA ILE A 72 -16.64 11.05 1.15
C ILE A 72 -15.18 11.14 1.64
N VAL A 73 -14.20 11.10 0.72
CA VAL A 73 -12.78 11.09 1.08
C VAL A 73 -12.35 12.51 1.44
N SER A 74 -12.41 12.81 2.74
CA SER A 74 -11.92 14.05 3.31
C SER A 74 -10.48 13.92 3.84
N GLN A 75 -9.87 15.05 4.25
CA GLN A 75 -8.54 15.05 4.85
C GLN A 75 -8.49 14.23 6.14
N GLU A 76 -9.58 14.22 6.91
CA GLU A 76 -9.75 13.44 8.12
C GLU A 76 -9.81 11.93 7.82
N VAL A 77 -10.52 11.53 6.76
CA VAL A 77 -10.59 10.12 6.32
C VAL A 77 -9.21 9.62 5.91
N LEU A 78 -8.46 10.42 5.14
CA LEU A 78 -7.09 10.08 4.74
C LEU A 78 -6.15 9.97 5.95
N LEU A 79 -6.28 10.88 6.91
CA LEU A 79 -5.49 10.84 8.14
C LEU A 79 -5.77 9.54 8.93
N CYS A 80 -7.05 9.20 9.12
CA CYS A 80 -7.46 7.96 9.79
C CYS A 80 -6.99 6.72 9.04
N ALA A 81 -7.07 6.73 7.70
CA ALA A 81 -6.61 5.64 6.85
C ALA A 81 -5.10 5.38 7.02
N LEU A 82 -4.29 6.46 6.98
CA LEU A 82 -2.85 6.39 7.19
C LEU A 82 -2.51 5.92 8.60
N LEU A 83 -3.17 6.46 9.63
CA LEU A 83 -2.96 6.04 11.01
C LEU A 83 -3.30 4.56 11.21
N GLY A 84 -4.41 4.09 10.64
CA GLY A 84 -4.77 2.66 10.67
C GLY A 84 -3.70 1.78 10.02
N GLY A 85 -3.20 2.19 8.84
CA GLY A 85 -2.10 1.51 8.16
C GLY A 85 -0.80 1.51 8.97
N ILE A 86 -0.42 2.65 9.57
CA ILE A 86 0.76 2.78 10.43
C ILE A 86 0.66 1.85 11.63
N VAL A 87 -0.46 1.88 12.36
CA VAL A 87 -0.68 1.05 13.54
C VAL A 87 -0.55 -0.43 13.16
N TRP A 88 -1.18 -0.85 12.07
CA TRP A 88 -1.08 -2.24 11.61
C TRP A 88 0.34 -2.64 11.20
N ASN A 89 1.05 -1.78 10.47
CA ASN A 89 2.45 -1.99 10.12
C ASN A 89 3.29 -2.17 11.39
N LEU A 90 3.22 -1.23 12.34
CA LEU A 90 4.00 -1.32 13.58
C LEU A 90 3.67 -2.57 14.41
N VAL A 91 2.39 -2.96 14.48
CA VAL A 91 1.97 -4.21 15.15
C VAL A 91 2.63 -5.41 14.47
N THR A 92 2.48 -5.54 13.15
CA THR A 92 3.02 -6.69 12.39
C THR A 92 4.54 -6.74 12.43
N TRP A 93 5.21 -5.60 12.40
CA TRP A 93 6.66 -5.51 12.59
C TRP A 93 7.08 -5.97 13.98
N TYR A 94 6.40 -5.49 15.03
CA TYR A 94 6.72 -5.85 16.41
C TYR A 94 6.62 -7.37 16.64
N VAL A 95 5.63 -8.02 16.02
CA VAL A 95 5.47 -9.49 16.10
C VAL A 95 6.26 -10.26 15.03
N GLY A 96 7.03 -9.59 14.17
CA GLY A 96 7.85 -10.23 13.14
C GLY A 96 7.05 -10.90 12.02
N LEU A 97 5.80 -10.49 11.77
CA LEU A 97 4.97 -11.04 10.71
C LEU A 97 5.28 -10.34 9.36
N PRO A 98 5.56 -11.09 8.28
CA PRO A 98 5.64 -10.50 6.95
C PRO A 98 4.24 -10.02 6.54
N SER A 99 4.09 -8.70 6.41
CA SER A 99 2.82 -8.04 6.13
C SER A 99 2.97 -7.04 4.99
N SER A 100 1.93 -6.90 4.17
CA SER A 100 1.92 -5.94 3.07
C SER A 100 1.39 -4.58 3.53
N SER A 101 2.25 -3.56 3.51
CA SER A 101 1.85 -2.18 3.86
C SER A 101 0.84 -1.59 2.89
N SER A 102 0.85 -1.99 1.61
CA SER A 102 -0.19 -1.60 0.65
C SER A 102 -1.58 -2.10 1.08
N HIS A 103 -1.68 -3.35 1.52
CA HIS A 103 -2.95 -3.91 2.02
C HIS A 103 -3.35 -3.28 3.37
N ALA A 104 -2.38 -2.94 4.23
CA ALA A 104 -2.63 -2.20 5.45
C ALA A 104 -3.27 -0.82 5.16
N LEU A 105 -2.75 -0.09 4.17
CA LEU A 105 -3.30 1.20 3.75
C LEU A 105 -4.69 1.06 3.12
N ILE A 106 -4.91 0.06 2.27
CA ILE A 106 -6.22 -0.22 1.68
C ILE A 106 -7.25 -0.55 2.78
N GLY A 107 -6.88 -1.39 3.74
CA GLY A 107 -7.73 -1.72 4.90
C GLY A 107 -8.05 -0.49 5.74
N GLY A 108 -7.05 0.35 6.00
CA GLY A 108 -7.23 1.64 6.67
C GLY A 108 -8.19 2.57 5.91
N LEU A 109 -8.03 2.70 4.59
CA LEU A 109 -8.88 3.52 3.74
C LEU A 109 -10.33 3.03 3.74
N VAL A 110 -10.54 1.72 3.55
CA VAL A 110 -11.87 1.10 3.57
C VAL A 110 -12.52 1.29 4.94
N GLY A 111 -11.80 1.02 6.03
CA GLY A 111 -12.32 1.17 7.40
C GLY A 111 -12.69 2.62 7.74
N ALA A 112 -11.81 3.57 7.42
CA ALA A 112 -12.06 5.00 7.63
C ALA A 112 -13.25 5.50 6.80
N SER A 113 -13.36 5.04 5.56
CA SER A 113 -14.45 5.38 4.64
C SER A 113 -15.81 4.87 5.13
N VAL A 114 -15.87 3.60 5.56
CA VAL A 114 -17.08 2.99 6.12
C VAL A 114 -17.49 3.70 7.42
N ALA A 115 -16.53 4.04 8.29
CA ALA A 115 -16.81 4.79 9.50
C ALA A 115 -17.37 6.20 9.21
N ALA A 116 -16.84 6.88 8.17
CA ALA A 116 -17.31 8.20 7.75
C ALA A 116 -18.71 8.16 7.12
N ALA A 117 -18.96 7.21 6.21
CA ALA A 117 -20.23 7.06 5.51
C ALA A 117 -21.32 6.37 6.35
N ARG A 118 -20.93 5.66 7.42
CA ARG A 118 -21.81 4.82 8.26
C ARG A 118 -22.56 3.72 7.50
N THR A 119 -22.08 3.39 6.30
CA THR A 119 -22.60 2.31 5.45
C THR A 119 -21.47 1.62 4.72
N TRP A 120 -21.68 0.35 4.39
CA TRP A 120 -20.78 -0.45 3.56
C TRP A 120 -20.94 -0.18 2.07
N ASP A 121 -22.02 0.50 1.66
CA ASP A 121 -22.30 0.83 0.26
C ASP A 121 -21.27 1.80 -0.35
N VAL A 122 -20.50 2.46 0.52
CA VAL A 122 -19.41 3.35 0.12
C VAL A 122 -18.22 2.61 -0.50
N VAL A 123 -18.11 1.31 -0.23
CA VAL A 123 -17.04 0.47 -0.75
C VAL A 123 -17.46 -0.05 -2.12
N ILE A 124 -16.60 0.19 -3.11
CA ILE A 124 -16.81 -0.34 -4.45
C ILE A 124 -16.32 -1.79 -4.44
N TRP A 125 -17.23 -2.75 -4.25
CA TRP A 125 -16.86 -4.17 -4.18
C TRP A 125 -16.46 -4.73 -5.55
N SER A 126 -17.28 -4.49 -6.57
CA SER A 126 -17.04 -4.95 -7.93
C SER A 126 -17.74 -4.05 -8.93
N GLN A 127 -16.97 -3.49 -9.86
CA GLN A 127 -17.46 -2.77 -11.03
C GLN A 127 -16.67 -3.24 -12.26
N PRO A 128 -17.13 -4.31 -12.94
CA PRO A 128 -16.45 -4.86 -14.09
C PRO A 128 -16.51 -3.90 -15.28
N ASP A 129 -15.37 -3.71 -15.96
CA ASP A 129 -15.29 -2.96 -17.21
C ASP A 129 -15.52 -3.89 -18.41
N SER A 130 -16.19 -3.39 -19.46
CA SER A 130 -16.56 -4.17 -20.64
C SER A 130 -15.41 -4.43 -21.61
N ARG A 131 -14.28 -3.71 -21.52
CA ARG A 131 -13.12 -3.89 -22.41
C ARG A 131 -12.09 -4.87 -21.86
N HIS A 132 -11.59 -4.63 -20.64
CA HIS A 132 -10.57 -5.49 -20.05
C HIS A 132 -10.69 -5.57 -18.52
N TRP A 133 -10.46 -6.78 -17.98
CA TRP A 133 -10.59 -7.06 -16.55
C TRP A 133 -9.66 -6.23 -15.65
N TYR A 134 -8.49 -5.82 -16.15
CA TYR A 134 -7.56 -4.95 -15.39
C TYR A 134 -8.04 -3.50 -15.29
N GLN A 135 -9.01 -3.08 -16.10
CA GLN A 135 -9.62 -1.75 -16.04
C GLN A 135 -10.81 -1.71 -15.08
N SER A 136 -11.36 -2.87 -14.72
CA SER A 136 -12.42 -3.02 -13.71
C SER A 136 -12.03 -2.34 -12.40
N LYS A 137 -13.02 -1.69 -11.79
CA LYS A 137 -12.89 -0.98 -10.51
C LYS A 137 -13.41 -1.86 -9.37
N GLY A 138 -12.98 -1.51 -8.17
CA GLY A 138 -13.43 -2.13 -6.94
C GLY A 138 -12.40 -3.05 -6.29
N VAL A 139 -12.65 -3.35 -5.03
CA VAL A 139 -11.78 -4.15 -4.15
C VAL A 139 -11.52 -5.53 -4.74
N LEU A 140 -12.52 -6.17 -5.35
CA LEU A 140 -12.36 -7.48 -5.97
C LEU A 140 -11.28 -7.47 -7.06
N TRP A 141 -11.41 -6.56 -8.03
CA TRP A 141 -10.57 -6.54 -9.22
C TRP A 141 -9.21 -5.89 -9.01
N LYS A 142 -9.14 -4.88 -8.13
CA LYS A 142 -7.91 -4.12 -7.87
C LYS A 142 -7.06 -4.68 -6.74
N VAL A 143 -7.66 -5.44 -5.82
CA VAL A 143 -6.98 -5.91 -4.60
C VAL A 143 -7.01 -7.43 -4.53
N ILE A 144 -8.19 -8.04 -4.45
CA ILE A 144 -8.33 -9.48 -4.17
C ILE A 144 -7.75 -10.33 -5.32
N VAL A 145 -8.11 -10.04 -6.57
CA VAL A 145 -7.60 -10.82 -7.71
C VAL A 145 -6.07 -10.72 -7.81
N PRO A 146 -5.44 -9.52 -7.84
CA PRO A 146 -3.99 -9.39 -7.81
C PRO A 146 -3.31 -10.03 -6.60
N MET A 147 -3.95 -10.01 -5.43
CA MET A 147 -3.40 -10.59 -4.20
C MET A 147 -3.14 -12.09 -4.33
N PHE A 148 -3.98 -12.82 -5.08
CA PHE A 148 -3.76 -14.25 -5.33
C PHE A 148 -3.02 -14.52 -6.64
N SER A 149 -3.27 -13.74 -7.69
CA SER A 149 -2.63 -13.97 -8.98
C SER A 149 -1.15 -13.59 -8.98
N SER A 150 -0.74 -12.55 -8.23
CA SER A 150 0.64 -12.08 -8.25
C SER A 150 1.64 -13.04 -7.60
N PRO A 151 1.38 -13.68 -6.43
CA PRO A 151 2.30 -14.70 -5.91
C PRO A 151 2.35 -15.94 -6.80
N PHE A 152 1.22 -16.33 -7.42
CA PHE A 152 1.17 -17.45 -8.35
C PHE A 152 2.02 -17.20 -9.60
N CYS A 153 1.86 -16.03 -10.23
CA CYS A 153 2.70 -15.64 -11.36
C CYS A 153 4.18 -15.52 -10.95
N GLY A 154 4.46 -14.96 -9.77
CA GLY A 154 5.81 -14.87 -9.23
C GLY A 154 6.47 -16.24 -9.02
N PHE A 155 5.71 -17.23 -8.55
CA PHE A 155 6.19 -18.60 -8.37
C PHE A 155 6.46 -19.32 -9.71
N LEU A 156 5.67 -19.04 -10.75
CA LEU A 156 5.84 -19.69 -12.06
C LEU A 156 6.96 -19.07 -12.91
N LEU A 157 7.20 -17.76 -12.76
CA LEU A 157 8.13 -17.00 -13.61
C LEU A 157 9.49 -16.72 -12.94
N GLY A 158 9.53 -16.75 -11.60
CA GLY A 158 10.74 -16.51 -10.80
C GLY A 158 11.54 -17.78 -10.57
#